data_AF-A0A3D1CG80-F1
#
_entry.id   AF-A0A3D1CG80-F1
#
_cell.length_a   1.000
_cell.length_b   1.000
_cell.length_c   1.000
_cell.angle_alpha   90.00
_cell.angle_beta   90.00
_cell.angle_gamma   90.00
#
_symmetry.space_group_name_H-M   'P 1'
#
loop_
_entity.id
_entity.type
_entity.pdbx_description
1 polymer ?
#
loop_
_entity_poly.entity_id
_entity_poly.type
_entity_poly.pdbx_seq_one_letter_code
_entity_poly.pdbx_strand_id
1 'polypeptide(L)'
;MPKAVTLNALSEEAFPLTALFDLFGRCHQNQCYQQDPHLDNFVFSNNTLYLLDLASVVCPKKPLKMATCLNNLARLMAQFPLEQQEWLLNGLPAYFAARNMVLDPIVEQQLLGKIKKARDYRQAHYLKKQFRSCTMTRYQKSLMLEAAWRGNLSSALAEQPLTVLNQAMQDGISLKKGNSATVVKRELAGQQVVIKRYNMKTPWHFLRRCLRKSRANVSWYNANLLEFLGIATPQPLGFVEQRFFGLRHKAYFICEHIAGRSLADLSDSEIQQPQMLQQISDLFEQLRLHHIYHGDLKASNWLVDNQKKIWLIDLDAMQQITKTGFKRLHKQDQQRFLRNWPVGETRHLLTKAIKA
;
A
#
# COMPACT_ATOMS: atom_id res chain seq x y z
N MET A 1 -31.34 6.53 -17.74
CA MET A 1 -30.02 6.46 -18.40
C MET A 1 -29.38 5.14 -18.01
N PRO A 2 -28.64 4.46 -18.91
CA PRO A 2 -27.91 3.26 -18.55
C PRO A 2 -26.94 3.59 -17.42
N LYS A 3 -26.72 2.66 -16.49
CA LYS A 3 -25.85 2.89 -15.32
C LYS A 3 -24.42 3.07 -15.82
N ALA A 4 -23.98 4.31 -15.89
CA ALA A 4 -22.62 4.67 -16.26
C ALA A 4 -21.71 4.42 -15.05
N VAL A 5 -20.60 3.70 -15.25
CA VAL A 5 -19.69 3.31 -14.16
C VAL A 5 -18.28 3.78 -14.51
N THR A 6 -17.55 4.35 -13.55
CA THR A 6 -16.15 4.72 -13.76
C THR A 6 -15.29 3.47 -13.87
N LEU A 7 -14.20 3.53 -14.65
CA LEU A 7 -13.32 2.37 -14.80
C LEU A 7 -12.74 1.90 -13.46
N ASN A 8 -12.54 2.81 -12.51
CA ASN A 8 -12.03 2.48 -11.18
C ASN A 8 -12.98 1.58 -10.35
N ALA A 9 -14.27 1.52 -10.71
CA ALA A 9 -15.27 0.73 -10.02
C ALA A 9 -15.56 -0.63 -10.71
N LEU A 10 -14.90 -0.95 -11.82
CA LEU A 10 -15.07 -2.20 -12.54
C LEU A 10 -14.09 -3.28 -12.06
N SER A 11 -14.56 -4.52 -12.02
CA SER A 11 -13.68 -5.69 -11.88
C SER A 11 -12.88 -5.92 -13.16
N GLU A 12 -11.77 -6.66 -13.07
CA GLU A 12 -10.92 -7.01 -14.22
C GLU A 12 -11.71 -7.72 -15.33
N GLU A 13 -12.63 -8.62 -14.98
CA GLU A 13 -13.49 -9.35 -15.92
C GLU A 13 -14.43 -8.44 -16.74
N ALA A 14 -14.92 -7.36 -16.12
CA ALA A 14 -15.82 -6.40 -16.76
C ALA A 14 -15.07 -5.22 -17.39
N PHE A 15 -13.74 -5.18 -17.28
CA PHE A 15 -12.94 -4.00 -17.63
C PHE A 15 -12.74 -3.91 -19.16
N PRO A 16 -13.11 -2.79 -19.80
CA PRO A 16 -13.01 -2.63 -21.26
C PRO A 16 -11.58 -2.26 -21.71
N LEU A 17 -10.61 -3.15 -21.44
CA LEU A 17 -9.17 -2.89 -21.65
C LEU A 17 -8.86 -2.48 -23.10
N THR A 18 -9.36 -3.24 -24.08
CA THR A 18 -9.17 -2.97 -25.51
C THR A 18 -9.69 -1.58 -25.89
N ALA A 19 -10.88 -1.20 -25.41
CA ALA A 19 -11.48 0.09 -25.70
C ALA A 19 -10.70 1.25 -25.05
N LEU A 20 -10.14 1.05 -23.86
CA LEU A 20 -9.28 2.03 -23.19
C LEU A 20 -8.00 2.27 -23.99
N PHE A 21 -7.31 1.21 -24.40
CA PHE A 21 -6.07 1.31 -25.16
C PHE A 21 -6.30 1.88 -26.56
N ASP A 22 -7.38 1.49 -27.23
CA ASP A 22 -7.83 2.08 -28.49
C ASP A 22 -8.09 3.59 -28.35
N LEU A 23 -8.84 4.02 -27.32
CA LEU A 23 -9.13 5.44 -27.07
C LEU A 23 -7.84 6.24 -26.90
N PHE A 24 -6.89 5.74 -26.11
CA PHE A 24 -5.57 6.39 -25.96
C PHE A 24 -4.79 6.45 -27.26
N GLY A 25 -4.84 5.37 -28.05
CA GLY A 25 -4.20 5.32 -29.36
C GLY A 25 -4.77 6.39 -30.29
N ARG A 26 -6.09 6.49 -30.39
CA ARG A 26 -6.79 7.50 -31.19
C ARG A 26 -6.51 8.93 -30.72
N CYS A 27 -6.46 9.20 -29.42
CA CYS A 27 -6.07 10.51 -28.91
C CYS A 27 -4.66 10.88 -29.39
N HIS A 28 -3.68 10.00 -29.18
CA HIS A 28 -2.30 10.25 -29.60
C HIS A 28 -2.15 10.38 -31.11
N GLN A 29 -2.92 9.62 -31.90
CA GLN A 29 -2.97 9.74 -33.36
C GLN A 29 -3.47 11.13 -33.78
N ASN A 30 -4.48 11.65 -33.09
CA ASN A 30 -5.06 12.98 -33.31
C ASN A 30 -4.33 14.11 -32.56
N GLN A 31 -3.08 13.88 -32.15
CA GLN A 31 -2.21 14.89 -31.52
C GLN A 31 -2.76 15.48 -30.22
N CYS A 32 -3.52 14.70 -29.45
CA CYS A 32 -3.99 15.09 -28.12
C CYS A 32 -3.74 14.01 -27.08
N TYR A 33 -3.75 14.37 -25.79
CA TYR A 33 -3.65 13.40 -24.70
C TYR A 33 -4.30 13.93 -23.43
N GLN A 34 -4.79 13.03 -22.58
CA GLN A 34 -5.30 13.39 -21.26
C GLN A 34 -4.12 13.63 -20.29
N GLN A 35 -3.99 14.83 -19.71
CA GLN A 35 -2.85 15.20 -18.89
C GLN A 35 -2.74 14.35 -17.62
N ASP A 36 -3.85 13.96 -16.99
CA ASP A 36 -3.86 13.07 -15.84
C ASP A 36 -4.83 11.90 -16.03
N PRO A 37 -4.35 10.77 -16.58
CA PRO A 37 -5.21 9.64 -16.93
C PRO A 37 -5.57 8.81 -15.69
N HIS A 38 -6.39 9.36 -14.79
CA HIS A 38 -7.00 8.63 -13.68
C HIS A 38 -8.16 7.77 -14.17
N LEU A 39 -8.37 6.58 -13.59
CA LEU A 39 -9.44 5.68 -14.01
C LEU A 39 -10.85 6.24 -13.76
N ASP A 40 -10.98 7.18 -12.82
CA ASP A 40 -12.23 7.93 -12.59
C ASP A 40 -12.57 8.92 -13.70
N ASN A 41 -11.59 9.28 -14.54
CA ASN A 41 -11.83 10.14 -15.71
C ASN A 41 -12.35 9.34 -16.91
N PHE A 42 -12.65 8.05 -16.75
CA PHE A 42 -13.18 7.20 -17.81
C PHE A 42 -14.45 6.53 -17.33
N VAL A 43 -15.50 6.62 -18.15
CA VAL A 43 -16.82 6.06 -17.84
C VAL A 43 -17.22 5.09 -18.93
N PHE A 44 -17.62 3.89 -18.52
CA PHE A 44 -18.15 2.87 -19.41
C PHE A 44 -19.67 2.80 -19.29
N SER A 45 -20.36 2.87 -20.42
CA SER A 45 -21.82 2.79 -20.51
C SER A 45 -22.23 2.27 -21.87
N ASN A 46 -23.16 1.30 -21.93
CA ASN A 46 -23.65 0.70 -23.18
C ASN A 46 -22.53 0.31 -24.15
N ASN A 47 -21.57 -0.46 -23.65
CA ASN A 47 -20.41 -0.93 -24.43
C ASN A 47 -19.55 0.19 -25.05
N THR A 48 -19.68 1.42 -24.54
CA THR A 48 -18.98 2.60 -25.03
C THR A 48 -18.17 3.22 -23.90
N LEU A 49 -16.91 3.54 -24.19
CA LEU A 49 -16.01 4.22 -23.26
C LEU A 49 -15.99 5.71 -23.54
N TYR A 50 -16.24 6.50 -22.50
CA TYR A 50 -16.24 7.95 -22.53
C TYR A 50 -15.07 8.49 -21.70
N LEU A 51 -14.36 9.48 -22.23
CA LEU A 51 -13.38 10.27 -21.49
C LEU A 51 -14.10 11.47 -20.86
N LEU A 52 -14.01 11.58 -19.55
CA LEU A 52 -14.43 12.74 -18.77
C LEU A 52 -13.30 13.77 -18.66
N ASP A 53 -13.63 14.91 -18.04
CA ASP A 53 -12.70 16.01 -17.78
C ASP A 53 -11.92 16.43 -19.03
N LEU A 54 -12.66 16.88 -20.05
CA LEU A 54 -12.05 17.35 -21.30
C LEU A 54 -11.18 18.60 -21.10
N ALA A 55 -11.30 19.30 -19.96
CA ALA A 55 -10.48 20.47 -19.63
C ALA A 55 -9.00 20.10 -19.39
N SER A 56 -8.71 18.86 -19.00
CA SER A 56 -7.34 18.36 -18.83
C SER A 56 -6.76 17.72 -20.10
N VAL A 57 -7.52 17.66 -21.20
CA VAL A 57 -7.03 17.21 -22.50
C VAL A 57 -6.14 18.29 -23.12
N VAL A 58 -4.92 17.92 -23.47
CA VAL A 58 -3.91 18.80 -24.05
C VAL A 58 -3.80 18.54 -25.54
N CYS A 59 -4.02 19.59 -26.34
CA CYS A 59 -3.79 19.62 -27.78
C CYS A 59 -2.62 20.56 -28.09
N PRO A 60 -1.36 20.09 -28.04
CA PRO A 60 -0.21 20.94 -28.29
C PRO A 60 -0.17 21.45 -29.74
N LYS A 61 0.40 22.65 -29.94
CA LYS A 61 0.61 23.23 -31.27
C LYS A 61 1.61 22.46 -32.15
N LYS A 62 2.53 21.71 -31.52
CA LYS A 62 3.53 20.89 -32.21
C LYS A 62 3.11 19.43 -32.16
N PRO A 63 3.43 18.62 -33.20
CA PRO A 63 3.15 17.19 -33.19
C PRO A 63 3.72 16.49 -31.94
N LEU A 64 2.95 15.56 -31.40
CA LEU A 64 3.32 14.73 -30.26
C LEU A 64 4.51 13.84 -30.64
N LYS A 65 5.58 14.00 -29.86
CA LYS A 65 6.73 13.09 -29.93
C LYS A 65 6.34 11.74 -29.34
N MET A 66 6.87 10.65 -29.90
CA MET A 66 6.67 9.30 -29.38
C MET A 66 6.98 9.19 -27.87
N ALA A 67 8.06 9.86 -27.42
CA ALA A 67 8.41 9.88 -26.01
C ALA A 67 7.30 10.45 -25.10
N THR A 68 6.54 11.45 -25.58
CA THR A 68 5.40 12.02 -24.86
C THR A 68 4.26 11.02 -24.78
N CYS A 69 3.92 10.37 -25.90
CA CYS A 69 2.87 9.35 -25.95
C CYS A 69 3.19 8.17 -25.02
N LEU A 70 4.42 7.67 -25.04
CA LEU A 70 4.84 6.57 -24.15
C LEU A 70 4.86 6.98 -22.67
N ASN A 71 5.23 8.23 -22.35
CA ASN A 71 5.14 8.73 -20.98
C ASN A 71 3.67 8.83 -20.53
N ASN A 72 2.76 9.25 -21.40
CA ASN A 72 1.34 9.35 -21.10
C ASN A 72 0.70 7.97 -20.91
N LEU A 73 0.97 7.04 -21.82
CA LEU A 73 0.53 5.63 -21.71
C LEU A 73 1.08 4.98 -20.44
N ALA A 74 2.36 5.20 -20.12
CA ALA A 74 2.95 4.70 -18.88
C ALA A 74 2.26 5.25 -17.62
N ARG A 75 1.77 6.49 -17.64
CA ARG A 75 1.01 7.07 -16.51
C ARG A 75 -0.35 6.41 -16.33
N LEU A 76 -1.03 6.06 -17.43
CA LEU A 76 -2.26 5.27 -17.40
C LEU A 76 -1.99 3.87 -16.85
N MET A 77 -1.03 3.15 -17.41
CA MET A 77 -0.71 1.77 -17.00
C MET A 77 -0.23 1.70 -15.55
N ALA A 78 0.41 2.77 -15.04
CA ALA A 78 0.79 2.87 -13.64
C ALA A 78 -0.38 3.08 -12.67
N GLN A 79 -1.62 3.30 -13.15
CA GLN A 79 -2.82 3.28 -12.32
C GLN A 79 -3.14 1.89 -11.77
N PHE A 80 -2.73 0.84 -12.47
CA PHE A 80 -3.05 -0.53 -12.14
C PHE A 80 -1.97 -1.17 -11.25
N PRO A 81 -2.36 -2.16 -10.41
CA PRO A 81 -1.44 -3.00 -9.66
C PRO A 81 -0.33 -3.61 -10.52
N LEU A 82 0.78 -3.98 -9.88
CA LEU A 82 1.93 -4.57 -10.58
C LEU A 82 1.60 -5.96 -11.14
N GLU A 83 0.77 -6.70 -10.42
CA GLU A 83 0.27 -8.03 -10.70
C GLU A 83 -0.49 -8.08 -12.04
N GLN A 84 -1.20 -7.00 -12.38
CA GLN A 84 -1.95 -6.87 -13.64
C GLN A 84 -1.08 -6.43 -14.83
N GLN A 85 0.24 -6.35 -14.68
CA GLN A 85 1.10 -5.86 -15.76
C GLN A 85 1.00 -6.72 -17.02
N GLU A 86 0.97 -8.04 -16.91
CA GLU A 86 0.87 -8.92 -18.07
C GLU A 86 -0.47 -8.73 -18.82
N TRP A 87 -1.57 -8.68 -18.08
CA TRP A 87 -2.90 -8.36 -18.63
C TRP A 87 -2.90 -7.02 -19.37
N LEU A 88 -2.28 -5.99 -18.81
CA LEU A 88 -2.14 -4.68 -19.48
C LEU A 88 -1.30 -4.75 -20.76
N LEU A 89 -0.23 -5.56 -20.79
CA LEU A 89 0.60 -5.72 -21.98
C LEU A 89 -0.18 -6.39 -23.12
N ASN A 90 -1.09 -7.32 -22.80
CA ASN A 90 -1.98 -7.94 -23.78
C ASN A 90 -2.95 -6.93 -24.44
N GLY A 91 -3.19 -5.77 -23.81
CA GLY A 91 -3.97 -4.66 -24.39
C GLY A 91 -3.18 -3.74 -25.33
N LEU A 92 -1.85 -3.79 -25.33
CA LEU A 92 -1.01 -2.90 -26.15
C LEU A 92 -1.27 -3.00 -27.67
N PRO A 93 -1.52 -4.18 -28.27
CA PRO A 93 -1.80 -4.26 -29.70
C PRO A 93 -2.94 -3.32 -30.15
N ALA A 94 -3.98 -3.14 -29.33
CA ALA A 94 -5.09 -2.23 -29.64
C ALA A 94 -4.63 -0.77 -29.70
N TYR A 95 -3.76 -0.35 -28.77
CA TYR A 95 -3.19 1.00 -28.77
C TYR A 95 -2.34 1.28 -30.01
N PHE A 96 -1.49 0.32 -30.42
CA PHE A 96 -0.62 0.51 -31.59
C PHE A 96 -1.41 0.45 -32.91
N ALA A 97 -2.41 -0.44 -33.01
CA ALA A 97 -3.32 -0.51 -34.15
C ALA A 97 -4.08 0.81 -34.35
N ALA A 98 -4.62 1.40 -33.29
CA ALA A 98 -5.29 2.70 -33.33
C ALA A 98 -4.40 3.88 -33.77
N ARG A 99 -3.08 3.69 -33.75
CA ARG A 99 -2.08 4.65 -34.23
C ARG A 99 -1.53 4.32 -35.62
N ASN A 100 -2.04 3.27 -36.27
CA ASN A 100 -1.49 2.74 -37.52
C ASN A 100 0.01 2.38 -37.39
N MET A 101 0.38 1.79 -36.25
CA MET A 101 1.75 1.39 -35.94
C MET A 101 1.82 -0.08 -35.53
N VAL A 102 2.98 -0.69 -35.74
CA VAL A 102 3.31 -2.01 -35.18
C VAL A 102 4.10 -1.83 -33.89
N LEU A 103 3.84 -2.69 -32.91
CA LEU A 103 4.63 -2.72 -31.66
C LEU A 103 6.03 -3.24 -31.97
N ASP A 104 7.01 -2.35 -31.83
CA ASP A 104 8.43 -2.67 -31.95
C ASP A 104 9.01 -3.07 -30.57
N PRO A 105 9.87 -4.12 -30.50
CA PRO A 105 10.44 -4.59 -29.23
C PRO A 105 11.25 -3.52 -28.46
N ILE A 106 11.94 -2.61 -29.15
CA ILE A 106 12.69 -1.52 -28.50
C ILE A 106 11.71 -0.51 -27.90
N VAL A 107 10.62 -0.20 -28.61
CA VAL A 107 9.55 0.67 -28.10
C VAL A 107 8.87 0.05 -26.87
N GLU A 108 8.62 -1.25 -26.89
CA GLU A 108 8.07 -1.98 -25.75
C GLU A 108 9.00 -1.88 -24.52
N GLN A 109 10.29 -2.14 -24.70
CA GLN A 109 11.28 -2.02 -23.62
C GLN A 109 11.35 -0.58 -23.06
N GLN A 110 11.28 0.44 -23.93
CA GLN A 110 11.19 1.82 -23.49
C GLN A 110 9.92 2.11 -22.68
N LEU A 111 8.78 1.54 -23.08
CA LEU A 111 7.52 1.66 -22.36
C LEU A 111 7.60 1.00 -20.98
N LEU A 112 8.14 -0.22 -20.87
CA LEU A 112 8.33 -0.91 -19.60
C LEU A 112 9.19 -0.08 -18.62
N GLY A 113 10.28 0.52 -19.11
CA GLY A 113 11.10 1.44 -18.31
C GLY A 113 10.33 2.68 -17.84
N LYS A 114 9.43 3.22 -18.66
CA LYS A 114 8.58 4.36 -18.31
C LYS A 114 7.47 3.99 -17.33
N ILE A 115 6.83 2.82 -17.48
CA ILE A 115 5.83 2.29 -16.53
C ILE A 115 6.46 2.17 -15.15
N LYS A 116 7.65 1.57 -15.07
CA LYS A 116 8.39 1.47 -13.81
C LYS A 116 8.61 2.84 -13.17
N LYS A 117 9.13 3.82 -13.94
CA LYS A 117 9.36 5.19 -13.44
C LYS A 117 8.06 5.87 -12.99
N ALA A 118 6.97 5.68 -13.72
CA ALA A 118 5.67 6.23 -13.38
C ALA A 118 5.11 5.63 -12.08
N ARG A 119 5.24 4.31 -11.89
CA ARG A 119 4.86 3.63 -10.62
C ARG A 119 5.72 4.10 -9.45
N ASP A 120 7.05 4.15 -9.61
CA ASP A 120 7.98 4.64 -8.59
C ASP A 120 7.63 6.08 -8.17
N TYR A 121 7.33 6.95 -9.15
CA TYR A 121 6.89 8.32 -8.91
C TYR A 121 5.57 8.38 -8.15
N ARG A 122 4.55 7.61 -8.55
CA ARG A 122 3.24 7.58 -7.88
C ARG A 122 3.36 7.12 -6.44
N GLN A 123 4.12 6.05 -6.19
CA GLN A 123 4.35 5.54 -4.85
C GLN A 123 5.03 6.59 -3.98
N ALA A 124 6.13 7.19 -4.46
CA ALA A 124 6.85 8.23 -3.72
C ALA A 124 5.97 9.47 -3.48
N HIS A 125 5.19 9.88 -4.47
CA HIS A 125 4.26 11.00 -4.37
C HIS A 125 3.15 10.70 -3.35
N TYR A 126 2.52 9.53 -3.40
CA TYR A 126 1.51 9.08 -2.43
C TYR A 126 2.06 9.10 -1.01
N LEU A 127 3.23 8.49 -0.79
CA LEU A 127 3.84 8.42 0.55
C LEU A 127 4.25 9.79 1.07
N LYS A 128 4.74 10.69 0.20
CA LYS A 128 5.03 12.08 0.56
C LYS A 128 3.75 12.84 0.94
N LYS A 129 2.60 12.54 0.33
CA LYS A 129 1.32 13.14 0.72
C LYS A 129 0.90 12.80 2.15
N GLN A 130 1.36 11.66 2.70
CA GLN A 130 1.03 11.24 4.07
C GLN A 130 1.75 12.03 5.17
N PHE A 131 2.66 12.94 4.80
CA PHE A 131 3.39 13.83 5.71
C PHE A 131 3.17 15.31 5.38
N ARG A 132 1.99 15.65 4.85
CA ARG A 132 1.54 17.04 4.62
C ARG A 132 0.04 17.14 4.80
N SER A 133 -0.44 18.34 5.09
CA SER A 133 -1.87 18.60 5.15
C SER A 133 -2.50 18.48 3.77
N CYS A 134 -3.56 17.68 3.67
CA CYS A 134 -4.41 17.55 2.49
C CYS A 134 -5.86 17.24 2.90
N THR A 135 -6.74 17.01 1.93
CA THR A 135 -8.15 16.69 2.17
C THR A 135 -8.31 15.46 3.07
N MET A 136 -7.47 14.44 2.88
CA MET A 136 -7.56 13.16 3.60
C MET A 136 -6.78 13.15 4.92
N THR A 137 -5.67 13.89 5.00
CA THR A 137 -4.70 13.77 6.09
C THR A 137 -4.44 15.15 6.69
N ARG A 138 -4.63 15.28 8.01
CA ARG A 138 -4.13 16.41 8.78
C ARG A 138 -2.69 16.12 9.19
N TYR A 139 -1.84 17.15 9.15
CA TYR A 139 -0.43 17.03 9.50
C TYR A 139 0.02 18.24 10.31
N GLN A 140 0.78 17.98 11.37
CA GLN A 140 1.39 19.00 12.20
C GLN A 140 2.83 18.61 12.54
N LYS A 141 3.74 19.59 12.49
CA LYS A 141 5.14 19.40 12.88
C LYS A 141 5.68 20.64 13.57
N SER A 142 6.27 20.44 14.75
CA SER A 142 6.99 21.44 15.54
C SER A 142 8.24 20.80 16.17
N LEU A 143 8.97 21.58 16.97
CA LEU A 143 10.09 21.07 17.78
C LEU A 143 9.63 20.11 18.89
N MET A 144 8.36 20.15 19.28
CA MET A 144 7.79 19.36 20.38
C MET A 144 6.84 18.24 19.91
N LEU A 145 6.44 18.25 18.63
CA LEU A 145 5.46 17.30 18.11
C LEU A 145 5.67 17.02 16.62
N GLU A 146 5.46 15.79 16.18
CA GLU A 146 5.09 15.50 14.78
C GLU A 146 3.93 14.53 14.77
N ALA A 147 2.90 14.83 14.00
CA ALA A 147 1.71 14.00 13.95
C ALA A 147 1.03 14.07 12.59
N ALA A 148 0.41 12.97 12.20
CA ALA A 148 -0.50 12.89 11.08
C ALA A 148 -1.71 12.03 11.44
N TRP A 149 -2.89 12.37 10.97
CA TRP A 149 -4.08 11.53 11.12
C TRP A 149 -5.06 11.73 9.98
N ARG A 150 -5.87 10.71 9.71
CA ARG A 150 -6.92 10.74 8.68
C ARG A 150 -8.12 11.55 9.15
N GLY A 151 -8.89 12.07 8.18
CA GLY A 151 -10.03 12.96 8.43
C GLY A 151 -11.05 12.42 9.44
N ASN A 152 -11.31 11.10 9.44
CA ASN A 152 -12.22 10.43 10.38
C ASN A 152 -11.78 10.54 11.85
N LEU A 153 -10.48 10.60 12.15
CA LEU A 153 -9.98 10.83 13.52
C LEU A 153 -9.73 12.31 13.83
N SER A 154 -10.00 13.22 12.89
CA SER A 154 -9.58 14.60 13.00
C SER A 154 -10.20 15.34 14.18
N SER A 155 -11.49 15.13 14.47
CA SER A 155 -12.16 15.82 15.59
C SER A 155 -11.62 15.37 16.95
N ALA A 156 -11.32 14.09 17.11
CA ALA A 156 -10.81 13.55 18.37
C ALA A 156 -9.36 13.95 18.66
N LEU A 157 -8.53 14.19 17.63
CA LEU A 157 -7.09 14.44 17.79
C LEU A 157 -6.65 15.89 17.52
N ALA A 158 -7.56 16.78 17.12
CA ALA A 158 -7.22 18.11 16.57
C ALA A 158 -6.42 19.01 17.51
N GLU A 159 -6.76 19.06 18.80
CA GLU A 159 -6.18 20.06 19.72
C GLU A 159 -5.10 19.49 20.64
N GLN A 160 -5.38 18.35 21.27
CA GLN A 160 -4.49 17.75 22.28
C GLN A 160 -4.26 16.25 22.04
N PRO A 161 -3.58 15.88 20.94
CA PRO A 161 -3.45 14.48 20.53
C PRO A 161 -2.76 13.62 21.59
N LEU A 162 -1.77 14.15 22.31
CA LEU A 162 -1.07 13.42 23.37
C LEU A 162 -1.96 13.14 24.59
N THR A 163 -2.78 14.12 25.01
CA THR A 163 -3.72 13.97 26.13
C THR A 163 -4.73 12.88 25.82
N VAL A 164 -5.36 12.98 24.64
CA VAL A 164 -6.37 12.02 24.17
C VAL A 164 -5.78 10.61 24.07
N LEU A 165 -4.58 10.46 23.50
CA LEU A 165 -3.93 9.15 23.39
C LEU A 165 -3.50 8.59 24.74
N ASN A 166 -3.02 9.41 25.67
CA ASN A 166 -2.69 8.94 27.01
C ASN A 166 -3.92 8.42 27.75
N GLN A 167 -5.05 9.14 27.66
CA GLN A 167 -6.32 8.70 28.23
C GLN A 167 -6.79 7.39 27.58
N ALA A 168 -6.77 7.32 26.25
CA ALA A 168 -7.14 6.11 25.52
C ALA A 168 -6.26 4.89 25.84
N MET A 169 -4.97 5.12 26.16
CA MET A 169 -4.06 4.06 26.63
C MET A 169 -4.37 3.56 28.05
N GLN A 170 -5.01 4.38 28.89
CA GLN A 170 -5.42 4.02 30.25
C GLN A 170 -6.78 3.31 30.25
N ASP A 171 -7.74 3.84 29.49
CA ASP A 171 -9.13 3.33 29.45
C ASP A 171 -9.32 2.18 28.44
N GLY A 172 -8.30 1.90 27.62
CA GLY A 172 -8.36 0.90 26.56
C GLY A 172 -8.24 -0.54 27.08
N ILE A 173 -8.85 -1.47 26.34
CA ILE A 173 -8.68 -2.90 26.58
C ILE A 173 -7.28 -3.30 26.14
N SER A 174 -6.45 -3.77 27.08
CA SER A 174 -5.07 -4.15 26.79
C SER A 174 -5.01 -5.41 25.92
N LEU A 175 -4.46 -5.29 24.71
CA LEU A 175 -4.20 -6.43 23.81
C LEU A 175 -2.81 -7.02 24.05
N LYS A 176 -1.80 -6.17 24.33
CA LYS A 176 -0.42 -6.60 24.57
C LYS A 176 0.30 -5.64 25.52
N LYS A 177 0.79 -6.17 26.65
CA LYS A 177 1.71 -5.46 27.55
C LYS A 177 3.13 -5.99 27.35
N GLY A 178 3.86 -5.40 26.42
CA GLY A 178 5.26 -5.77 26.16
C GLY A 178 6.25 -4.72 26.65
N ASN A 179 7.46 -5.14 27.00
CA ASN A 179 8.56 -4.23 27.37
C ASN A 179 8.94 -3.26 26.23
N SER A 180 8.70 -3.63 24.97
CA SER A 180 9.01 -2.79 23.80
C SER A 180 7.87 -1.86 23.38
N ALA A 181 6.62 -2.25 23.62
CA ALA A 181 5.44 -1.52 23.19
C ALA A 181 4.21 -2.01 23.97
N THR A 182 3.29 -1.08 24.21
CA THR A 182 1.98 -1.35 24.81
C THR A 182 0.93 -1.17 23.71
N VAL A 183 0.02 -2.13 23.59
CA VAL A 183 -1.06 -2.13 22.58
C VAL A 183 -2.39 -2.22 23.29
N VAL A 184 -3.28 -1.27 22.99
CA VAL A 184 -4.66 -1.25 23.50
C VAL A 184 -5.66 -1.17 22.36
N LYS A 185 -6.86 -1.69 22.59
CA LYS A 185 -8.05 -1.46 21.79
C LYS A 185 -8.91 -0.40 22.47
N ARG A 186 -9.39 0.57 21.71
CA ARG A 186 -10.29 1.62 22.21
C ARG A 186 -11.18 2.12 21.09
N GLU A 187 -12.33 2.68 21.43
CA GLU A 187 -13.14 3.44 20.49
C GLU A 187 -12.69 4.91 20.47
N LEU A 188 -12.41 5.46 19.29
CA LEU A 188 -12.11 6.87 19.08
C LEU A 188 -12.97 7.39 17.91
N ALA A 189 -13.68 8.50 18.14
CA ALA A 189 -14.56 9.11 17.13
C ALA A 189 -15.56 8.13 16.48
N GLY A 190 -16.15 7.23 17.27
CA GLY A 190 -17.11 6.22 16.78
C GLY A 190 -16.48 5.05 16.01
N GLN A 191 -15.15 4.96 15.96
CA GLN A 191 -14.43 3.87 15.29
C GLN A 191 -13.61 3.04 16.30
N GLN A 192 -13.68 1.71 16.18
CA GLN A 192 -12.83 0.80 16.93
C GLN A 192 -11.40 0.85 16.38
N VAL A 193 -10.45 1.21 17.23
CA VAL A 193 -9.04 1.40 16.86
C VAL A 193 -8.11 0.58 17.74
N VAL A 194 -6.92 0.31 17.20
CA VAL A 194 -5.77 -0.21 17.94
C VAL A 194 -4.75 0.91 18.08
N ILE A 195 -4.33 1.17 19.32
CA ILE A 195 -3.34 2.18 19.66
C ILE A 195 -2.09 1.46 20.17
N LYS A 196 -0.97 1.64 19.45
CA LYS A 196 0.33 1.08 19.80
C LYS A 196 1.25 2.20 20.29
N ARG A 197 1.55 2.19 21.58
CA ARG A 197 2.55 3.08 22.20
C ARG A 197 3.91 2.39 22.22
N TYR A 198 4.90 3.03 21.63
CA TYR A 198 6.29 2.55 21.63
C TYR A 198 7.02 3.09 22.85
N ASN A 199 7.44 2.20 23.75
CA ASN A 199 8.22 2.56 24.93
C ASN A 199 9.70 2.69 24.55
N MET A 200 10.40 3.67 25.11
CA MET A 200 11.86 3.76 25.03
C MET A 200 12.47 2.89 26.12
N LYS A 201 13.45 2.04 25.75
CA LYS A 201 14.04 1.08 26.70
C LYS A 201 15.19 1.64 27.54
N THR A 202 16.00 2.59 27.05
CA THR A 202 17.21 3.03 27.78
C THR A 202 17.77 4.40 27.33
N PRO A 203 18.42 5.19 28.22
CA PRO A 203 18.97 6.52 27.94
C PRO A 203 20.18 6.53 26.98
N TRP A 204 21.07 5.54 27.00
CA TRP A 204 22.18 5.47 26.03
C TRP A 204 21.71 5.11 24.61
N HIS A 205 20.57 4.42 24.50
CA HIS A 205 19.88 4.21 23.23
C HIS A 205 19.07 5.44 22.77
N PHE A 206 18.81 6.41 23.66
CA PHE A 206 18.06 7.63 23.36
C PHE A 206 18.80 8.51 22.36
N LEU A 207 20.03 8.93 22.63
CA LEU A 207 20.77 9.86 21.76
C LEU A 207 20.89 9.37 20.31
N ARG A 208 21.15 8.08 20.09
CA ARG A 208 21.22 7.49 18.73
C ARG A 208 19.85 7.27 18.08
N ARG A 209 18.78 7.02 18.85
CA ARG A 209 17.43 6.77 18.29
C ARG A 209 16.62 8.04 18.10
N CYS A 210 16.86 9.11 18.86
CA CYS A 210 16.13 10.37 18.72
C CYS A 210 16.32 11.02 17.35
N LEU A 211 17.47 10.79 16.72
CA LEU A 211 17.81 11.31 15.39
C LEU A 211 17.16 10.51 14.25
N ARG A 212 16.72 9.26 14.51
CA ARG A 212 16.05 8.40 13.53
C ARG A 212 14.53 8.58 13.60
N LYS A 213 13.81 8.31 12.51
CA LYS A 213 12.33 8.25 12.52
C LYS A 213 11.84 7.36 13.68
N SER A 214 10.79 7.77 14.41
CA SER A 214 10.21 6.88 15.42
C SER A 214 9.59 5.64 14.78
N ARG A 215 9.42 4.61 15.59
CA ARG A 215 8.71 3.40 15.19
C ARG A 215 7.27 3.68 14.74
N ALA A 216 6.60 4.65 15.35
CA ALA A 216 5.27 5.05 14.90
C ALA A 216 5.28 5.70 13.52
N ASN A 217 6.25 6.57 13.25
CA ASN A 217 6.45 7.17 11.93
C ASN A 217 6.76 6.10 10.86
N VAL A 218 7.61 5.13 11.20
CA VAL A 218 7.93 3.98 10.32
C VAL A 218 6.69 3.12 10.07
N SER A 219 5.92 2.77 11.10
CA SER A 219 4.68 2.01 10.94
C SER A 219 3.63 2.77 10.13
N TRP A 220 3.49 4.09 10.32
CA TRP A 220 2.62 4.92 9.48
C TRP A 220 3.05 4.90 8.01
N TYR A 221 4.34 5.10 7.74
CA TYR A 221 4.88 5.03 6.38
C TYR A 221 4.61 3.67 5.74
N ASN A 222 4.93 2.58 6.45
CA ASN A 222 4.83 1.22 5.94
C ASN A 222 3.38 0.77 5.77
N ALA A 223 2.47 1.14 6.67
CA ALA A 223 1.06 0.81 6.53
C ALA A 223 0.44 1.51 5.31
N ASN A 224 0.76 2.79 5.09
CA ASN A 224 0.33 3.50 3.89
C ASN A 224 1.00 2.92 2.62
N LEU A 225 2.25 2.44 2.70
CA LEU A 225 2.89 1.72 1.59
C LEU A 225 2.14 0.44 1.24
N LEU A 226 1.81 -0.40 2.22
CA LEU A 226 1.07 -1.64 1.95
C LEU A 226 -0.32 -1.35 1.39
N GLU A 227 -1.05 -0.37 1.94
CA GLU A 227 -2.34 0.06 1.40
C GLU A 227 -2.23 0.56 -0.05
N PHE A 228 -1.21 1.35 -0.40
CA PHE A 228 -0.96 1.78 -1.78
C PHE A 228 -0.69 0.60 -2.73
N LEU A 229 -0.03 -0.44 -2.23
CA LEU A 229 0.29 -1.64 -2.99
C LEU A 229 -0.87 -2.66 -3.01
N GLY A 230 -1.98 -2.40 -2.33
CA GLY A 230 -3.09 -3.35 -2.22
C GLY A 230 -2.79 -4.54 -1.30
N ILE A 231 -1.71 -4.50 -0.53
CA ILE A 231 -1.36 -5.54 0.45
C ILE A 231 -2.16 -5.31 1.73
N ALA A 232 -2.91 -6.31 2.16
CA ALA A 232 -3.81 -6.20 3.31
C ALA A 232 -3.05 -5.91 4.61
N THR A 233 -3.35 -4.75 5.20
CA THR A 233 -2.91 -4.33 6.53
C THR A 233 -4.00 -3.48 7.17
N PRO A 234 -4.16 -3.46 8.51
CA PRO A 234 -5.16 -2.61 9.14
C PRO A 234 -4.98 -1.15 8.72
N GLN A 235 -6.07 -0.50 8.33
CA GLN A 235 -6.03 0.86 7.81
C GLN A 235 -5.27 1.79 8.78
N PRO A 236 -4.20 2.48 8.35
CA PRO A 236 -3.48 3.40 9.20
C PRO A 236 -4.32 4.66 9.42
N LEU A 237 -4.63 4.98 10.67
CA LEU A 237 -5.49 6.11 11.02
C LEU A 237 -4.70 7.32 11.53
N GLY A 238 -3.55 7.11 12.16
CA GLY A 238 -2.64 8.20 12.48
C GLY A 238 -1.35 7.78 13.17
N PHE A 239 -0.44 8.74 13.33
CA PHE A 239 0.68 8.65 14.25
C PHE A 239 0.87 9.95 15.00
N VAL A 240 1.38 9.86 16.23
CA VAL A 240 1.73 11.00 17.06
C VAL A 240 3.08 10.74 17.71
N GLU A 241 4.03 11.65 17.51
CA GLU A 241 5.40 11.59 18.01
C GLU A 241 5.66 12.82 18.88
N GLN A 242 5.79 12.61 20.19
CA GLN A 242 6.26 13.64 21.11
C GLN A 242 7.77 13.85 20.92
N ARG A 243 8.18 15.12 20.91
CA ARG A 243 9.57 15.54 20.77
C ARG A 243 9.97 16.50 21.88
N PHE A 244 11.27 16.64 22.09
CA PHE A 244 11.88 17.63 22.95
C PHE A 244 13.04 18.27 22.19
N PHE A 245 12.88 19.51 21.74
CA PHE A 245 13.83 20.18 20.83
C PHE A 245 14.22 19.34 19.60
N GLY A 246 13.24 18.68 18.98
CA GLY A 246 13.45 17.80 17.82
C GLY A 246 13.93 16.37 18.17
N LEU A 247 14.30 16.09 19.43
CA LEU A 247 14.64 14.74 19.89
C LEU A 247 13.37 13.95 20.20
N ARG A 248 13.22 12.78 19.60
CA ARG A 248 12.01 11.96 19.70
C ARG A 248 11.91 11.22 21.03
N HIS A 249 10.72 11.20 21.61
CA HIS A 249 10.43 10.58 22.90
C HIS A 249 9.33 9.51 22.77
N LYS A 250 8.10 9.81 23.21
CA LYS A 250 6.94 8.91 23.10
C LYS A 250 6.38 8.95 21.69
N ALA A 251 6.00 7.77 21.17
CA ALA A 251 5.40 7.67 19.85
C ALA A 251 4.23 6.69 19.88
N TYR A 252 3.16 7.05 19.17
CA TYR A 252 1.91 6.33 19.09
C TYR A 252 1.58 6.09 17.63
N PHE A 253 1.23 4.86 17.28
CA PHE A 253 0.63 4.50 16.00
C PHE A 253 -0.81 4.07 16.23
N ILE A 254 -1.72 4.52 15.37
CA ILE A 254 -3.15 4.27 15.46
C ILE A 254 -3.57 3.65 14.12
N CYS A 255 -4.23 2.50 14.18
CA CYS A 255 -4.82 1.85 13.02
C CYS A 255 -6.20 1.32 13.38
N GLU A 256 -6.96 0.91 12.36
CA GLU A 256 -8.24 0.24 12.60
C GLU A 256 -8.05 -1.05 13.40
N HIS A 257 -9.08 -1.43 14.14
CA HIS A 257 -9.14 -2.73 14.79
C HIS A 257 -9.72 -3.79 13.84
N ILE A 258 -8.91 -4.77 13.47
CA ILE A 258 -9.38 -5.99 12.80
C ILE A 258 -9.78 -7.01 13.86
N ALA A 259 -11.03 -7.46 13.82
CA ALA A 259 -11.50 -8.57 14.65
C ALA A 259 -11.02 -9.89 14.05
N GLY A 260 -10.19 -10.63 14.78
CA GLY A 260 -9.59 -11.85 14.30
C GLY A 260 -8.63 -12.48 15.30
N ARG A 261 -8.01 -13.58 14.89
CA ARG A 261 -6.97 -14.29 15.64
C ARG A 261 -5.64 -14.19 14.90
N SER A 262 -4.51 -14.40 15.57
CA SER A 262 -3.26 -14.47 14.82
C SER A 262 -3.16 -15.80 14.08
N LEU A 263 -2.40 -15.85 12.98
CA LEU A 263 -2.16 -17.07 12.23
C LEU A 263 -1.47 -18.14 13.08
N ALA A 264 -0.72 -17.73 14.12
CA ALA A 264 -0.11 -18.64 15.08
C ALA A 264 -1.12 -19.37 15.98
N ASP A 265 -2.35 -18.84 16.10
CA ASP A 265 -3.40 -19.38 16.96
C ASP A 265 -4.39 -20.28 16.20
N LEU A 266 -4.18 -20.46 14.88
CA LEU A 266 -4.98 -21.36 14.07
C LEU A 266 -4.51 -22.81 14.21
N SER A 267 -5.45 -23.76 14.11
CA SER A 267 -5.08 -25.17 14.04
C SER A 267 -4.41 -25.51 12.71
N ASP A 268 -3.66 -26.60 12.69
CA ASP A 268 -3.08 -27.16 11.47
C ASP A 268 -4.15 -27.38 10.38
N SER A 269 -5.33 -27.89 10.75
CA SER A 269 -6.44 -28.08 9.80
C SER A 269 -6.99 -26.78 9.20
N GLU A 270 -6.97 -25.66 9.95
CA GLU A 270 -7.35 -24.35 9.42
C GLU A 270 -6.28 -23.81 8.45
N ILE A 271 -5.00 -24.06 8.74
CA ILE A 271 -3.87 -23.59 7.92
C ILE A 271 -3.77 -24.38 6.62
N GLN A 272 -3.99 -25.70 6.68
CA GLN A 272 -3.91 -26.61 5.54
C GLN A 272 -5.03 -26.40 4.51
N GLN A 273 -6.03 -25.57 4.79
CA GLN A 273 -7.09 -25.25 3.83
C GLN A 273 -6.48 -24.61 2.57
N PRO A 274 -6.87 -25.05 1.36
CA PRO A 274 -6.31 -24.55 0.10
C PRO A 274 -6.37 -23.02 -0.02
N GLN A 275 -7.48 -22.40 0.40
CA GLN A 275 -7.65 -20.94 0.37
C GLN A 275 -6.66 -20.22 1.30
N MET A 276 -6.34 -20.80 2.46
CA MET A 276 -5.39 -20.22 3.41
C MET A 276 -3.96 -20.33 2.87
N LEU A 277 -3.58 -21.50 2.35
CA LEU A 277 -2.28 -21.70 1.70
C LEU A 277 -2.09 -20.77 0.49
N GLN A 278 -3.13 -20.57 -0.31
CA GLN A 278 -3.09 -19.66 -1.45
C GLN A 278 -2.88 -18.21 -0.99
N GLN A 279 -3.64 -17.71 -0.03
CA GLN A 279 -3.42 -16.35 0.51
C GLN A 279 -2.02 -16.15 1.10
N ILE A 280 -1.47 -17.18 1.75
CA ILE A 280 -0.08 -17.14 2.25
C ILE A 280 0.90 -17.06 1.07
N SER A 281 0.72 -17.88 0.04
CA SER A 281 1.52 -17.85 -1.20
C SER A 281 1.48 -16.46 -1.84
N ASP A 282 0.27 -15.95 -2.09
CA ASP A 282 0.04 -14.66 -2.73
C ASP A 282 0.71 -13.53 -1.95
N LEU A 283 0.59 -13.53 -0.62
CA LEU A 283 1.21 -12.50 0.21
C LEU A 283 2.75 -12.56 0.14
N PHE A 284 3.36 -13.76 0.16
CA PHE A 284 4.80 -13.88 -0.03
C PHE A 284 5.24 -13.42 -1.43
N GLU A 285 4.46 -13.72 -2.45
CA GLU A 285 4.71 -13.25 -3.82
C GLU A 285 4.62 -11.72 -3.90
N GLN A 286 3.59 -11.10 -3.33
CA GLN A 286 3.45 -9.64 -3.27
C GLN A 286 4.67 -8.99 -2.58
N LEU A 287 5.07 -9.52 -1.42
CA LEU A 287 6.28 -9.05 -0.73
C LEU A 287 7.54 -9.20 -1.60
N ARG A 288 7.63 -10.29 -2.38
CA ARG A 288 8.73 -10.55 -3.33
C ARG A 288 8.74 -9.55 -4.48
N LEU A 289 7.60 -9.36 -5.15
CA LEU A 289 7.43 -8.46 -6.29
C LEU A 289 7.75 -7.00 -5.92
N HIS A 290 7.34 -6.58 -4.72
CA HIS A 290 7.55 -5.22 -4.23
C HIS A 290 8.85 -5.01 -3.45
N HIS A 291 9.69 -6.05 -3.34
CA HIS A 291 10.96 -6.05 -2.60
C HIS A 291 10.81 -5.62 -1.14
N ILE A 292 9.74 -6.08 -0.48
CA ILE A 292 9.43 -5.76 0.91
C ILE A 292 10.04 -6.81 1.83
N TYR A 293 10.92 -6.35 2.71
CA TYR A 293 11.43 -7.12 3.85
C TYR A 293 10.71 -6.66 5.11
N HIS A 294 9.99 -7.55 5.78
CA HIS A 294 9.25 -7.22 6.98
C HIS A 294 10.15 -7.22 8.22
N GLY A 295 11.10 -8.16 8.32
CA GLY A 295 12.09 -8.24 9.39
C GLY A 295 11.62 -8.77 10.74
N ASP A 296 10.31 -8.99 10.90
CA ASP A 296 9.73 -9.76 12.00
C ASP A 296 8.51 -10.57 11.53
N LEU A 297 8.61 -11.19 10.34
CA LEU A 297 7.53 -11.94 9.70
C LEU A 297 7.25 -13.30 10.38
N LYS A 298 6.74 -13.29 11.60
CA LYS A 298 6.26 -14.47 12.33
C LYS A 298 4.74 -14.58 12.25
N ALA A 299 4.19 -15.78 12.43
CA ALA A 299 2.76 -16.04 12.33
C ALA A 299 1.90 -15.18 13.29
N SER A 300 2.43 -14.79 14.45
CA SER A 300 1.73 -13.89 15.38
C SER A 300 1.61 -12.44 14.90
N ASN A 301 2.31 -12.05 13.82
CA ASN A 301 2.18 -10.75 13.17
C ASN A 301 1.27 -10.81 11.91
N TRP A 302 0.54 -11.91 11.74
CA TRP A 302 -0.45 -12.12 10.69
C TRP A 302 -1.79 -12.29 11.38
N LEU A 303 -2.75 -11.39 11.13
CA LEU A 303 -4.11 -11.54 11.64
C LEU A 303 -4.98 -12.23 10.59
N VAL A 304 -5.84 -13.13 11.03
CA VAL A 304 -6.87 -13.76 10.22
C VAL A 304 -8.21 -13.30 10.76
N ASP A 305 -8.94 -12.56 9.94
CA ASP A 305 -10.26 -12.05 10.32
C ASP A 305 -11.35 -13.13 10.24
N ASN A 306 -12.56 -12.75 10.61
CA ASN A 306 -13.72 -13.65 10.59
C ASN A 306 -14.09 -14.15 9.18
N GLN A 307 -13.62 -13.48 8.13
CA GLN A 307 -13.82 -13.84 6.72
C GLN A 307 -12.62 -14.62 6.17
N LYS A 308 -11.72 -15.08 7.05
CA LYS A 308 -10.49 -15.82 6.71
C LYS A 308 -9.49 -15.02 5.86
N LYS A 309 -9.60 -13.68 5.83
CA LYS A 309 -8.63 -12.83 5.14
C LYS A 309 -7.41 -12.57 6.02
N ILE A 310 -6.23 -12.64 5.42
CA ILE A 310 -4.96 -12.36 6.08
C ILE A 310 -4.66 -10.86 6.07
N TRP A 311 -4.17 -10.34 7.21
CA TRP A 311 -3.73 -8.96 7.38
C TRP A 311 -2.36 -8.91 8.05
N LEU A 312 -1.41 -8.19 7.44
CA LEU A 312 -0.09 -7.97 8.04
C LEU A 312 -0.12 -6.87 9.10
N ILE A 313 0.50 -7.12 10.25
CA ILE A 313 0.65 -6.17 11.34
C ILE A 313 2.10 -6.08 11.82
N ASP A 314 2.37 -5.13 12.72
CA ASP A 314 3.71 -4.88 13.27
C ASP A 314 4.77 -4.45 12.23
N LEU A 315 4.47 -3.34 11.55
CA LEU A 315 5.26 -2.84 10.45
C LEU A 315 6.42 -1.92 10.88
N ASP A 316 6.85 -1.95 12.14
CA ASP A 316 7.84 -1.01 12.68
C ASP A 316 9.30 -1.32 12.29
N ALA A 317 9.56 -2.57 11.85
CA ALA A 317 10.85 -3.04 11.34
C ALA A 317 10.89 -3.20 9.82
N MET A 318 9.72 -3.14 9.17
CA MET A 318 9.55 -3.37 7.74
C MET A 318 10.28 -2.30 6.90
N GLN A 319 10.85 -2.72 5.78
CA GLN A 319 11.59 -1.89 4.85
C GLN A 319 11.34 -2.36 3.41
N GLN A 320 11.22 -1.40 2.50
CA GLN A 320 11.34 -1.69 1.07
C GLN A 320 12.82 -1.62 0.69
N ILE A 321 13.37 -2.74 0.20
CA ILE A 321 14.79 -2.90 -0.04
C ILE A 321 15.07 -2.83 -1.55
N THR A 322 16.27 -2.38 -1.92
CA THR A 322 16.75 -2.49 -3.29
C THR A 322 16.85 -3.96 -3.73
N LYS A 323 16.80 -4.23 -5.04
CA LYS A 323 16.99 -5.58 -5.59
C LYS A 323 18.24 -6.27 -5.03
N THR A 324 19.33 -5.52 -4.92
CA THR A 324 20.59 -5.98 -4.31
C THR A 324 20.37 -6.26 -2.82
N GLY A 325 20.51 -7.53 -2.41
CA GLY A 325 20.37 -7.96 -1.02
C GLY A 325 18.97 -8.42 -0.62
N PHE A 326 17.93 -8.13 -1.42
CA PHE A 326 16.55 -8.53 -1.13
C PHE A 326 16.40 -10.05 -0.96
N LYS A 327 16.94 -10.85 -1.89
CA LYS A 327 16.82 -12.32 -1.88
C LYS A 327 17.26 -12.95 -0.55
N ARG A 328 18.33 -12.43 0.06
CA ARG A 328 18.83 -12.91 1.36
C ARG A 328 17.87 -12.56 2.49
N LEU A 329 17.37 -11.33 2.52
CA LEU A 329 16.45 -10.84 3.54
C LEU A 329 15.07 -11.51 3.44
N HIS A 330 14.56 -11.70 2.22
CA HIS A 330 13.32 -12.42 1.97
C HIS A 330 13.40 -13.88 2.45
N LYS A 331 14.55 -14.56 2.22
CA LYS A 331 14.80 -15.89 2.78
C LYS A 331 14.81 -15.89 4.31
N GLN A 332 15.29 -14.83 4.96
CA GLN A 332 15.24 -14.70 6.42
C GLN A 332 13.80 -14.58 6.93
N ASP A 333 12.95 -13.82 6.23
CA ASP A 333 11.52 -13.73 6.55
C ASP A 333 10.81 -15.08 6.35
N GLN A 334 11.06 -15.78 5.24
CA GLN A 334 10.55 -17.15 5.01
C GLN A 334 10.96 -18.10 6.15
N GLN A 335 12.24 -18.08 6.56
CA GLN A 335 12.73 -18.90 7.66
C GLN A 335 12.09 -18.53 8.99
N ARG A 336 11.90 -17.23 9.27
CA ARG A 336 11.25 -16.76 10.50
C ARG A 336 9.78 -17.17 10.56
N PHE A 337 9.09 -17.12 9.42
CA PHE A 337 7.72 -17.59 9.28
C PHE A 337 7.61 -19.10 9.53
N LEU A 338 8.44 -19.92 8.88
CA LEU A 338 8.38 -21.39 9.04
C LEU A 338 8.77 -21.89 10.43
N ARG A 339 9.46 -21.08 11.24
CA ARG A 339 9.80 -21.45 12.64
C ARG A 339 8.59 -21.56 13.56
N ASN A 340 7.42 -21.03 13.17
CA ASN A 340 6.21 -21.15 13.98
C ASN A 340 5.64 -22.59 13.97
N TRP A 341 6.04 -23.44 13.02
CA TRP A 341 5.56 -24.82 12.91
C TRP A 341 6.70 -25.84 13.08
N PRO A 342 6.47 -26.95 13.81
CA PRO A 342 7.42 -28.06 13.89
C PRO A 342 7.56 -28.75 12.52
N VAL A 343 8.52 -29.68 12.40
CA VAL A 343 8.64 -30.51 11.20
C VAL A 343 7.42 -31.43 11.11
N GLY A 344 6.68 -31.35 10.00
CA GLY A 344 5.43 -32.06 9.78
C GLY A 344 4.73 -31.62 8.49
N GLU A 345 3.52 -32.12 8.26
CA GLU A 345 2.73 -31.86 7.05
C GLU A 345 2.44 -30.37 6.82
N THR A 346 1.94 -29.67 7.85
CA THR A 346 1.62 -28.23 7.77
C THR A 346 2.85 -27.42 7.35
N ARG A 347 4.01 -27.67 7.94
CA ARG A 347 5.25 -26.99 7.57
C ARG A 347 5.70 -27.35 6.15
N HIS A 348 5.49 -28.58 5.70
CA HIS A 348 5.79 -28.97 4.32
C HIS A 348 4.95 -28.19 3.31
N LEU A 349 3.62 -28.11 3.54
CA LEU A 349 2.69 -27.35 2.70
C LEU A 349 3.02 -25.86 2.69
N LEU A 350 3.28 -25.27 3.86
CA LEU A 350 3.73 -23.87 3.96
C LEU A 350 5.05 -23.62 3.24
N THR A 351 6.01 -24.54 3.34
CA THR A 351 7.29 -24.43 2.62
C THR A 351 7.09 -24.42 1.11
N LYS A 352 6.11 -25.19 0.60
CA LYS A 352 5.74 -25.19 -0.82
C LYS A 352 5.06 -23.87 -1.20
N ALA A 353 4.10 -23.41 -0.40
CA ALA A 353 3.36 -22.18 -0.64
C ALA A 353 4.27 -20.93 -0.72
N ILE A 354 5.23 -20.78 0.20
CA ILE A 354 6.07 -19.57 0.25
C ILE A 354 7.29 -19.57 -0.69
N LYS A 355 7.52 -20.68 -1.40
CA LYS A 355 8.64 -20.85 -2.34
C LYS A 355 8.28 -20.51 -3.79
N ALA A 356 6.99 -20.55 -4.13
CA ALA A 356 6.47 -19.95 -5.35
C ALA A 356 6.74 -18.44 -5.31
#